data_AF-A0A7V9CWM2-F1
#
_entry.id   AF-A0A7V9CWM2-F1
#
_cell.length_a   1.000
_cell.length_b   1.000
_cell.length_c   1.000
_cell.angle_alpha   90.00
_cell.angle_beta   90.00
_cell.angle_gamma   90.00
#
_symmetry.space_group_name_H-M   'P 1'
#
loop_
_entity.id
_entity.type
_entity.pdbx_description
1 polymer ?
#
loop_
_entity_poly.entity_id
_entity_poly.type
_entity_poly.pdbx_seq_one_letter_code
_entity_poly.pdbx_strand_id
1 'polypeptide(L)'
;RLAERRRNVAGAFVARAGAPRRVVLVDDVYTTGATASAGASALRKAGASRVEVVTFARAVRSIQSGSEAATGDLGRTRCDSR
;
A
#
# COMPACT_ATOMS: atom_id res chain seq x y z
N ARG A 1 5.34 -11.10 14.12
CA ARG A 1 3.98 -10.81 13.60
C ARG A 1 3.88 -9.76 12.47
N LEU A 2 4.19 -8.46 12.65
CA LEU A 2 4.17 -7.48 11.53
C LEU A 2 5.40 -7.56 10.61
N ALA A 3 6.58 -7.76 11.20
CA ALA A 3 7.82 -7.97 10.45
C ALA A 3 7.78 -9.27 9.60
N GLU A 4 7.06 -10.30 10.05
CA GLU A 4 6.82 -11.53 9.26
C GLU A 4 5.99 -11.27 8.02
N ARG A 5 4.89 -10.51 8.12
CA ARG A 5 4.09 -10.14 6.94
C ARG A 5 4.90 -9.35 5.92
N ARG A 6 5.81 -8.46 6.38
CA ARG A 6 6.70 -7.70 5.48
C ARG A 6 7.76 -8.58 4.81
N ARG A 7 8.35 -9.54 5.53
CA ARG A 7 9.33 -10.48 4.97
C ARG A 7 8.69 -11.49 4.01
N ASN A 8 7.48 -11.97 4.29
CA ASN A 8 6.80 -12.97 3.46
C ASN A 8 6.31 -12.43 2.12
N VAL A 9 6.25 -11.11 1.93
CA VAL A 9 5.68 -10.51 0.72
C VAL A 9 6.74 -9.86 -0.18
N ALA A 10 7.93 -9.58 0.37
CA ALA A 10 9.06 -9.11 -0.43
C ALA A 10 9.46 -10.19 -1.44
N GLY A 11 9.34 -9.88 -2.74
CA GLY A 11 9.63 -10.84 -3.81
C GLY A 11 8.49 -11.81 -4.14
N ALA A 12 7.32 -11.70 -3.50
CA ALA A 12 6.17 -12.55 -3.78
C ALA A 12 5.53 -12.29 -5.16
N PHE A 13 5.82 -11.14 -5.77
CA PHE A 13 5.23 -10.72 -7.04
C PHE A 13 6.31 -10.56 -8.12
N VAL A 14 6.03 -11.13 -9.29
CA VAL A 14 6.81 -10.95 -10.52
C VAL A 14 5.84 -10.71 -11.68
N ALA A 15 6.12 -9.72 -12.51
CA ALA A 15 5.40 -9.55 -13.77
C ALA A 15 6.00 -10.49 -14.82
N ARG A 16 5.17 -11.27 -15.51
CA ARG A 16 5.62 -12.22 -16.55
C ARG A 16 5.95 -11.55 -17.89
N ALA A 17 5.43 -10.35 -18.09
CA ALA A 17 5.64 -9.54 -19.28
C ALA A 17 5.73 -8.06 -18.89
N GLY A 18 6.07 -7.20 -19.85
CA GLY A 18 6.05 -5.75 -19.65
C GLY A 18 4.67 -5.27 -19.17
N ALA A 19 4.67 -4.37 -18.20
CA ALA A 19 3.44 -3.77 -17.69
C ALA A 19 3.04 -2.55 -18.54
N PRO A 20 1.74 -2.31 -18.75
CA PRO A 20 1.26 -1.06 -19.34
C PRO A 20 1.75 0.17 -18.56
N ARG A 21 1.82 1.32 -19.21
CA ARG A 21 2.26 2.57 -18.54
C ARG A 21 1.40 2.93 -17.32
N ARG A 22 0.09 2.63 -17.36
CA ARG A 22 -0.85 2.92 -16.28
C ARG A 22 -1.58 1.64 -15.87
N VAL A 23 -1.51 1.28 -14.60
CA VAL A 23 -2.11 0.05 -14.05
C VAL A 23 -2.85 0.38 -12.76
N VAL A 24 -4.00 -0.27 -12.56
CA VAL A 24 -4.72 -0.28 -11.29
C VAL A 24 -4.57 -1.67 -10.68
N LEU A 25 -4.02 -1.73 -9.46
CA LEU A 25 -3.98 -2.93 -8.64
C LEU A 25 -5.26 -2.96 -7.78
N VAL A 26 -6.00 -4.06 -7.86
CA VAL A 26 -7.21 -4.26 -7.06
C VAL A 26 -6.91 -5.30 -5.99
N ASP A 27 -7.27 -4.98 -4.75
CA ASP A 27 -7.16 -5.88 -3.60
C ASP A 27 -8.44 -5.79 -2.75
N ASP A 28 -8.68 -6.76 -1.88
CA ASP A 28 -9.87 -6.71 -1.02
C ASP A 28 -9.68 -5.76 0.16
N VAL A 29 -8.60 -5.92 0.93
CA VAL A 29 -8.37 -5.23 2.20
C VAL A 29 -6.96 -4.65 2.28
N TYR A 30 -6.88 -3.32 2.31
CA TYR A 30 -5.65 -2.62 2.61
C TYR A 30 -5.35 -2.62 4.11
N THR A 31 -4.33 -3.35 4.53
CA THR A 31 -3.87 -3.37 5.93
C THR A 31 -2.63 -2.50 6.13
N THR A 32 -1.44 -3.11 6.14
CA THR A 32 -0.14 -2.42 6.28
C THR A 32 0.41 -1.89 4.95
N GLY A 33 -0.27 -2.20 3.84
CA GLY A 33 0.18 -1.90 2.49
C GLY A 33 1.28 -2.82 1.96
N ALA A 34 1.70 -3.87 2.68
CA ALA A 34 2.79 -4.75 2.26
C ALA A 34 2.52 -5.44 0.90
N THR A 35 1.32 -6.02 0.73
CA THR A 35 0.88 -6.65 -0.53
C THR A 35 0.83 -5.66 -1.68
N ALA A 36 0.13 -4.54 -1.48
CA ALA A 36 0.01 -3.47 -2.47
C ALA A 36 1.37 -2.91 -2.91
N SER A 37 2.29 -2.69 -1.95
CA SER A 37 3.64 -2.18 -2.23
C SER A 37 4.48 -3.17 -3.04
N ALA A 38 4.43 -4.46 -2.69
CA ALA A 38 5.20 -5.47 -3.43
C ALA A 38 4.66 -5.68 -4.85
N GLY A 39 3.33 -5.73 -5.03
CA GLY A 39 2.70 -5.79 -6.35
C GLY A 39 3.03 -4.56 -7.20
N ALA A 40 2.91 -3.36 -6.63
CA ALA A 40 3.27 -2.12 -7.31
C ALA A 40 4.76 -2.06 -7.68
N SER A 41 5.65 -2.56 -6.83
CA SER A 41 7.08 -2.65 -7.13
C SER A 41 7.35 -3.58 -8.31
N ALA A 42 6.72 -4.75 -8.36
CA ALA A 42 6.84 -5.69 -9.47
C ALA A 42 6.36 -5.07 -10.80
N LEU A 43 5.22 -4.38 -10.79
CA LEU A 43 4.68 -3.69 -11.97
C LEU A 43 5.57 -2.52 -12.43
N ARG A 44 6.13 -1.74 -11.51
CA ARG A 44 7.08 -0.66 -11.83
C ARG A 44 8.36 -1.21 -12.46
N LYS A 45 8.92 -2.29 -11.90
CA LYS A 45 10.07 -2.99 -12.48
C LYS A 45 9.79 -3.51 -13.90
N ALA A 46 8.54 -3.82 -14.20
CA ALA A 46 8.09 -4.26 -15.51
C ALA A 46 7.72 -3.12 -16.48
N GLY A 47 7.90 -1.85 -16.10
CA GLY A 47 7.72 -0.70 -16.99
C GLY A 47 6.49 0.16 -16.72
N ALA A 48 5.69 -0.12 -15.69
CA ALA A 48 4.57 0.75 -15.32
C ALA A 48 5.08 2.10 -14.78
N SER A 49 4.66 3.21 -15.40
CA SER A 49 5.00 4.56 -14.92
C SER A 49 4.04 5.05 -13.83
N ARG A 50 2.81 4.53 -13.82
CA ARG A 50 1.78 4.85 -12.82
C ARG A 50 1.08 3.58 -12.36
N VAL A 51 1.10 3.37 -11.05
CA VAL A 51 0.36 2.29 -10.39
C VAL A 51 -0.54 2.90 -9.32
N GLU A 52 -1.85 2.71 -9.47
CA GLU A 52 -2.85 3.05 -8.46
C GLU A 52 -3.30 1.78 -7.74
N VAL A 53 -3.72 1.91 -6.50
CA VAL A 53 -4.23 0.80 -5.71
C VAL A 53 -5.65 1.13 -5.27
N VAL A 54 -6.59 0.24 -5.57
CA VAL A 54 -7.99 0.33 -5.16
C VAL A 54 -8.29 -0.88 -4.29
N THR A 55 -8.85 -0.64 -3.11
CA THR A 55 -9.25 -1.70 -2.19
C THR A 55 -10.66 -1.51 -1.70
N PHE A 56 -11.39 -2.61 -1.48
CA PHE A 56 -12.75 -2.55 -0.95
C PHE A 56 -12.79 -2.03 0.49
N ALA A 57 -11.84 -2.45 1.33
CA ALA A 57 -11.75 -2.03 2.72
C ALA A 57 -10.34 -1.59 3.13
N ARG A 58 -10.24 -0.81 4.20
CA ARG A 58 -8.97 -0.45 4.84
C ARG A 58 -9.02 -0.79 6.32
N ALA A 59 -8.10 -1.63 6.78
CA ALA A 59 -7.95 -1.91 8.21
C ALA A 59 -7.18 -0.77 8.88
N VAL A 60 -7.88 0.02 9.69
CA VAL A 60 -7.27 1.06 10.53
C VAL A 60 -6.88 0.41 11.86
N ARG A 61 -5.61 0.51 12.24
CA ARG A 61 -5.20 0.11 13.59
C ARG A 61 -5.66 1.20 14.55
N SER A 62 -6.63 0.88 15.41
CA SER A 62 -6.97 1.74 16.54
C SER A 62 -5.75 1.80 17.47
N ILE A 63 -5.25 3.01 17.69
CA ILE A 63 -4.41 3.28 18.85
C ILE A 63 -5.28 3.02 20.08
N GLN A 64 -4.97 1.98 20.86
CA GLN A 64 -5.50 1.87 22.22
C GLN A 64 -4.81 2.95 23.04
N SER A 65 -5.35 4.17 23.01
CA SER A 65 -4.95 5.24 23.91
C SER A 65 -5.50 4.94 25.29
N GLY A 66 -4.61 4.53 26.19
CA GLY A 66 -4.82 4.87 27.59
C GLY A 66 -4.65 6.38 27.74
N SER A 67 -5.71 7.06 28.19
CA SER A 67 -5.76 8.42 28.75
C SER A 67 -5.53 9.64 27.81
N GLU A 68 -6.61 10.43 27.66
CA GLU A 68 -6.75 11.88 27.40
C GLU A 68 -5.74 12.65 26.53
N ALA A 69 -6.22 13.12 25.38
CA ALA A 69 -6.43 14.55 25.09
C ALA A 69 -7.01 14.73 23.68
N ALA A 70 -8.09 15.51 23.59
CA ALA A 70 -8.87 15.74 22.38
C ALA A 70 -8.26 16.84 21.47
N THR A 71 -8.64 16.73 20.20
CA THR A 71 -8.83 17.82 19.20
C THR A 71 -7.60 18.30 18.41
N GLY A 72 -7.61 18.02 17.09
CA GLY A 72 -6.89 18.83 16.11
C GLY A 72 -6.54 18.15 14.77
N ASP A 73 -7.33 18.47 13.73
CA ASP A 73 -6.96 18.55 12.31
C ASP A 73 -6.88 17.27 11.43
N LEU A 74 -7.79 17.20 10.44
CA LEU A 74 -7.93 16.15 9.43
C LEU A 74 -6.95 16.40 8.27
N GLY A 75 -5.72 15.89 8.39
CA GLY A 75 -4.65 16.06 7.41
C GLY A 75 -4.84 15.27 6.11
N ARG A 76 -5.22 15.96 5.02
CA ARG A 76 -4.99 15.55 3.63
C ARG A 76 -3.52 15.19 3.44
N THR A 77 -3.18 13.92 3.20
CA THR A 77 -1.81 13.53 2.87
C THR A 77 -1.55 13.78 1.39
N ARG A 78 -1.09 15.00 1.05
CA ARG A 78 -0.48 15.30 -0.25
C ARG A 78 0.91 14.67 -0.26
N CYS A 79 1.13 13.68 -1.11
CA CYS A 79 2.46 13.13 -1.39
C CYS A 79 3.05 13.94 -2.55
N ASP A 80 3.91 14.91 -2.22
CA ASP A 80 4.62 15.73 -3.20
C ASP A 80 5.91 15.01 -3.61
N SER A 81 6.13 14.90 -4.91
CA SER A 81 7.27 14.23 -5.51
C SER A 81 8.44 15.18 -5.64
N ARG A 82 9.57 14.84 -5.01
CA ARG A 82 10.92 15.16 -5.47
C ARG A 82 11.68 13.86 -5.65
#